data_AF-A0A378VUV7-F1
#
_entry.id   AF-A0A378VUV7-F1
#
_cell.length_a   1.000
_cell.length_b   1.000
_cell.length_c   1.000
_cell.angle_alpha   90.00
_cell.angle_beta   90.00
_cell.angle_gamma   90.00
#
_symmetry.space_group_name_H-M   'P 1'
#
loop_
_entity.id
_entity.type
_entity.pdbx_description
1 polymer ?
#
loop_
_entity_poly.entity_id
_entity_poly.type
_entity_poly.pdbx_seq_one_letter_code
_entity_poly.pdbx_strand_id
1 'polypeptide(L)'
;MAAVGKDAVKRETKTFGQTVEDLIGGLDKRLDGVRFGLPTGLMKLDGMTGGLPDGNLIVIAARPSMGKTVLAENIARFALKQGKAVHFQSYEMSAVELARRGMAAECNIPMQNLKPAI
;
A
#
# COMPACT_ATOMS: atom_id res chain seq x y z
N MET A 1 -10.89 0.91 -16.02
CA MET A 1 -9.41 0.93 -16.16
C MET A 1 -8.82 2.34 -16.35
N ALA A 2 -9.54 3.43 -16.02
CA ALA A 2 -9.08 4.79 -16.26
C ALA A 2 -9.36 5.68 -15.04
N ALA A 3 -8.46 5.70 -14.05
CA ALA A 3 -8.47 6.74 -12.99
C ALA A 3 -7.22 6.76 -12.09
N VAL A 4 -6.43 5.68 -12.01
CA VAL A 4 -5.17 5.70 -11.24
C VAL A 4 -4.04 6.04 -12.20
N GLY A 5 -3.61 7.30 -12.23
CA GLY A 5 -2.46 7.71 -13.06
C GLY A 5 -2.52 9.11 -13.67
N LYS A 6 -3.49 9.97 -13.32
CA LYS A 6 -3.54 11.34 -13.85
C LYS A 6 -2.55 12.33 -13.21
N ASP A 7 -1.90 11.95 -12.11
CA ASP A 7 -0.81 12.75 -11.54
C ASP A 7 0.54 12.20 -12.00
N ALA A 8 0.87 12.46 -13.27
CA ALA A 8 2.25 12.33 -13.72
C ALA A 8 3.09 13.33 -12.89
N VAL A 9 3.95 12.80 -12.02
CA VAL A 9 4.88 13.60 -11.23
C VAL A 9 5.75 14.42 -12.18
N LYS A 10 5.40 15.70 -12.37
CA LYS A 10 6.26 16.69 -13.02
C LYS A 10 7.52 16.79 -12.17
N ARG A 11 8.61 16.18 -12.62
CA ARG A 11 9.93 16.42 -12.03
C ARG A 11 10.40 17.79 -12.51
N GLU A 12 10.09 18.82 -11.73
CA GLU A 12 10.65 20.15 -11.90
C GLU A 12 12.12 20.14 -11.42
N THR A 13 12.99 20.77 -12.19
CA THR A 13 14.40 20.95 -11.83
C THR A 13 14.50 21.93 -10.67
N LYS A 14 14.74 21.40 -9.46
CA LYS A 14 14.99 22.20 -8.26
C LYS A 14 16.48 22.47 -8.09
N THR A 15 16.81 23.65 -7.56
CA THR A 15 18.19 23.96 -7.16
C THR A 15 18.54 23.23 -5.85
N PHE A 16 19.84 23.11 -5.55
CA PHE A 16 20.29 22.47 -4.31
C PHE A 16 19.74 23.20 -3.07
N GLY A 17 19.70 24.54 -3.08
CA GLY A 17 19.13 25.33 -1.99
C GLY A 17 17.65 25.00 -1.73
N GLN A 18 16.83 24.94 -2.77
CA GLN A 18 15.41 24.55 -2.66
C GLN A 18 15.24 23.12 -2.12
N THR A 19 16.14 22.21 -2.47
CA THR A 19 16.10 20.83 -1.98
C THR A 19 16.42 20.76 -0.49
N VAL A 20 17.35 21.60 -0.02
CA VAL A 20 17.69 21.70 1.41
C VAL A 20 16.52 22.31 2.20
N GLU A 21 15.84 23.33 1.68
CA GLU A 21 14.63 23.90 2.29
C GLU A 21 13.51 22.85 2.40
N ASP A 22 13.25 22.09 1.33
CA ASP A 22 12.28 20.99 1.35
C ASP A 22 12.63 19.92 2.40
N LEU A 23 13.93 19.59 2.53
CA LEU A 23 14.42 18.62 3.51
C LEU A 23 14.20 19.12 4.93
N ILE A 24 14.53 20.38 5.23
CA ILE A 24 14.32 20.98 6.55
C ILE A 24 12.84 20.98 6.91
N GLY A 25 11.96 21.41 5.99
CA GLY A 25 10.51 21.36 6.22
C GLY A 25 9.97 19.92 6.39
N GLY A 26 10.62 18.93 5.78
CA GLY A 26 10.35 17.52 6.02
C GLY A 26 10.80 17.05 7.41
N LEU A 27 11.93 17.54 7.92
CA LEU A 27 12.44 17.20 9.25
C LEU A 27 11.55 17.78 10.36
N ASP A 28 11.07 19.01 10.22
CA ASP A 28 10.17 19.63 11.21
C ASP A 28 8.90 18.80 11.43
N LYS A 29 8.29 18.33 10.33
CA LYS A 29 7.13 17.43 10.37
C LYS A 29 7.44 16.09 11.08
N ARG A 30 8.67 15.60 11.03
CA ARG A 30 9.09 14.39 11.79
C ARG A 30 9.14 14.66 13.28
N LEU A 31 9.65 15.83 13.67
CA LEU A 31 9.72 16.26 15.06
C LEU A 31 8.31 16.44 15.64
N ASP A 32 7.34 16.86 14.83
CA ASP A 32 5.92 16.94 15.18
C ASP A 32 5.21 15.56 15.25
N GLY A 33 5.95 14.46 15.04
CA GLY A 33 5.41 13.10 15.15
C GLY A 33 4.57 12.64 13.94
N VAL A 34 4.61 13.37 12.82
CA VAL A 34 3.95 12.95 11.58
C VAL A 34 4.68 11.73 11.02
N ARG A 35 3.97 10.62 10.83
CA ARG A 35 4.53 9.41 10.21
C ARG A 35 4.68 9.62 8.70
N PHE A 36 5.84 9.24 8.17
CA PHE A 36 6.18 9.40 6.76
C PHE A 36 5.91 8.13 5.98
N GLY A 37 5.09 8.24 4.94
CA GLY A 37 4.75 7.12 4.08
C GLY A 37 3.41 6.48 4.41
N LEU A 38 2.96 5.62 3.50
CA LEU A 38 1.68 4.93 3.59
C LEU A 38 1.75 3.85 4.70
N PRO A 39 0.93 3.93 5.76
CA PRO A 39 0.88 2.88 6.78
C PRO A 39 0.41 1.54 6.18
N THR A 40 1.04 0.44 6.61
CA THR A 40 0.73 -0.93 6.14
C THR A 40 -0.50 -1.53 6.83
N GLY A 41 -0.91 -0.97 7.97
CA GLY A 41 -1.96 -1.53 8.83
C GLY A 41 -1.43 -2.59 9.81
N LEU A 42 -0.12 -2.87 9.78
CA LEU A 42 0.56 -3.75 10.72
C LEU A 42 1.41 -2.90 11.66
N MET A 43 0.87 -2.58 12.85
CA MET A 43 1.50 -1.64 13.79
C MET A 43 2.98 -1.92 14.08
N LYS A 44 3.35 -3.20 14.21
CA LYS A 44 4.75 -3.61 14.44
C LYS A 44 5.64 -3.32 13.23
N LEU A 45 5.16 -3.61 12.02
CA LEU A 45 5.90 -3.34 10.79
C LEU A 45 6.03 -1.83 10.58
N ASP A 46 4.95 -1.08 10.75
CA ASP A 46 4.96 0.38 10.65
C ASP A 46 5.89 1.02 11.69
N GLY A 47 6.01 0.44 12.88
CA GLY A 47 6.97 0.88 13.90
C GLY A 47 8.43 0.65 13.51
N MET A 48 8.71 -0.39 12.71
CA MET A 48 10.07 -0.71 12.25
C MET A 48 10.44 0.06 10.97
N THR A 49 9.49 0.29 10.06
CA THR A 49 9.76 0.89 8.74
C THR A 49 9.34 2.36 8.65
N GLY A 50 8.54 2.86 9.59
CA GLY A 50 7.89 4.16 9.50
C GLY A 50 6.66 4.18 8.57
N GLY A 51 6.28 3.04 8.00
CA GLY A 51 5.31 2.92 6.90
C GLY A 51 6.01 2.58 5.57
N LEU A 52 5.36 2.90 4.45
CA LEU A 52 5.86 2.72 3.09
C LEU A 52 6.16 4.09 2.45
N PRO A 53 7.43 4.53 2.39
CA PRO A 53 7.76 5.87 1.88
C PRO A 53 7.44 6.06 0.40
N ASP A 54 6.98 7.25 0.04
CA ASP A 54 6.70 7.61 -1.35
C ASP A 54 7.96 7.57 -2.21
N GLY A 55 7.83 7.11 -3.46
CA GLY A 55 8.95 7.00 -4.41
C GLY A 55 9.83 5.76 -4.25
N ASN A 56 9.63 4.96 -3.19
CA ASN A 56 10.41 3.74 -2.97
C ASN A 56 9.78 2.52 -3.65
N LEU A 57 10.63 1.66 -4.20
CA LEU A 57 10.24 0.30 -4.62
C LEU A 57 10.34 -0.64 -3.42
N ILE A 58 9.20 -1.19 -3.00
CA ILE A 58 9.12 -2.14 -1.88
C ILE A 58 8.86 -3.54 -2.45
N VAL A 59 9.71 -4.50 -2.08
CA VAL A 59 9.62 -5.90 -2.55
C VAL A 59 9.18 -6.81 -1.40
N ILE A 60 8.10 -7.55 -1.61
CA ILE A 60 7.63 -8.60 -0.69
C ILE A 60 8.00 -9.96 -1.30
N ALA A 61 9.04 -10.59 -0.76
CA ALA A 61 9.48 -11.93 -1.16
C ALA A 61 9.09 -12.96 -0.09
N ALA A 62 8.53 -14.08 -0.51
CA ALA A 62 8.20 -15.19 0.36
C ALA A 62 8.15 -16.50 -0.43
N ARG A 63 8.25 -17.64 0.25
CA ARG A 63 7.99 -18.96 -0.33
C ARG A 63 6.51 -19.11 -0.72
N PRO A 64 6.16 -20.04 -1.63
CA PRO A 64 4.77 -20.39 -1.90
C PRO A 64 4.02 -20.72 -0.60
N SER A 65 2.73 -20.38 -0.55
CA SER A 65 1.84 -20.59 0.60
C SER A 65 2.14 -19.80 1.88
N MET A 66 3.15 -18.91 1.89
CA MET A 66 3.47 -18.07 3.06
C MET A 66 2.61 -16.79 3.18
N GLY A 67 1.59 -16.63 2.33
CA GLY A 67 0.64 -15.51 2.44
C GLY A 67 1.07 -14.20 1.79
N LYS A 68 2.05 -14.19 0.88
CA LYS A 68 2.49 -12.98 0.13
C LYS A 68 1.33 -12.17 -0.45
N THR A 69 0.41 -12.84 -1.15
CA THR A 69 -0.73 -12.18 -1.79
C THR A 69 -1.71 -11.63 -0.76
N VAL A 70 -1.95 -12.35 0.33
CA VAL A 70 -2.83 -11.91 1.42
C VAL A 70 -2.26 -10.67 2.12
N LEU A 71 -0.94 -10.65 2.35
CA LEU A 71 -0.25 -9.49 2.92
C LEU A 71 -0.37 -8.26 2.00
N ALA A 72 -0.08 -8.42 0.70
CA ALA A 72 -0.20 -7.33 -0.27
C ALA A 72 -1.65 -6.79 -0.34
N GLU A 73 -2.63 -7.69 -0.33
CA GLU A 73 -4.05 -7.33 -0.36
C GLU A 73 -4.51 -6.62 0.92
N ASN A 74 -4.02 -7.05 2.09
CA ASN A 74 -4.26 -6.36 3.37
C ASN A 74 -3.75 -4.92 3.35
N ILE A 75 -2.52 -4.71 2.88
CA ILE A 75 -1.92 -3.38 2.77
C ILE A 75 -2.74 -2.51 1.81
N ALA A 76 -3.14 -3.06 0.66
CA ALA A 76 -3.98 -2.37 -0.32
C ALA A 76 -5.34 -1.97 0.28
N ARG A 77 -6.03 -2.88 0.99
CA ARG A 77 -7.30 -2.58 1.64
C ARG A 77 -7.16 -1.55 2.76
N PHE A 78 -6.09 -1.63 3.55
CA PHE A 78 -5.83 -0.63 4.58
C PHE A 78 -5.62 0.75 3.97
N ALA A 79 -4.85 0.86 2.89
CA ALA A 79 -4.68 2.10 2.15
C ALA A 79 -5.99 2.66 1.59
N LEU A 80 -6.85 1.80 1.03
CA LEU A 80 -8.20 2.18 0.57
C LEU A 80 -9.07 2.73 1.72
N LYS A 81 -9.03 2.11 2.90
CA LYS A 81 -9.75 2.59 4.10
C LYS A 81 -9.28 3.97 4.57
N GLN A 82 -8.02 4.30 4.32
CA GLN A 82 -7.43 5.62 4.58
C GLN A 82 -7.71 6.64 3.46
N GLY A 83 -8.61 6.32 2.52
CA GLY A 83 -8.98 7.20 1.40
C GLY A 83 -7.93 7.31 0.29
N LYS A 84 -6.93 6.42 0.27
CA LYS A 84 -5.90 6.40 -0.79
C LYS A 84 -6.36 5.54 -1.96
N ALA A 85 -6.07 5.98 -3.18
CA ALA A 85 -6.29 5.18 -4.38
C ALA A 85 -5.20 4.10 -4.51
N VAL A 86 -5.60 2.87 -4.83
CA VAL A 86 -4.67 1.74 -5.02
C VAL A 86 -4.91 1.08 -6.37
N HIS A 87 -3.83 0.84 -7.11
CA HIS A 87 -3.82 -0.04 -8.26
C HIS A 87 -3.28 -1.41 -7.85
N PHE A 88 -4.10 -2.45 -7.94
CA PHE A 88 -3.71 -3.81 -7.60
C PHE A 88 -3.72 -4.68 -8.85
N GLN A 89 -2.54 -5.12 -9.29
CA GLN A 89 -2.37 -6.00 -10.44
C GLN A 89 -1.90 -7.37 -9.98
N SER A 90 -2.52 -8.41 -10.52
CA SER A 90 -2.12 -9.80 -10.30
C SER A 90 -1.88 -10.49 -11.64
N TYR A 91 -0.87 -11.35 -11.65
CA TYR A 91 -0.49 -12.18 -12.81
C TYR A 91 -0.70 -13.68 -12.55
N GLU A 92 -1.09 -14.05 -11.33
CA GLU A 92 -1.29 -15.45 -10.91
C GLU A 92 -2.76 -15.73 -10.64
N MET A 93 -3.43 -14.80 -9.94
CA MET A 93 -4.85 -14.89 -9.58
C MET A 93 -5.70 -13.98 -10.44
N SER A 94 -6.91 -14.44 -10.76
CA SER A 94 -7.92 -13.63 -11.43
C SER A 94 -8.44 -12.52 -10.50
N ALA A 95 -9.00 -11.46 -11.11
CA ALA A 95 -9.60 -10.36 -10.35
C ALA A 95 -10.76 -10.81 -9.45
N VAL A 96 -11.56 -11.80 -9.89
CA VAL A 96 -12.70 -12.33 -9.12
C VAL A 96 -12.21 -13.08 -7.88
N GLU A 97 -11.13 -13.86 -7.98
CA GLU A 97 -10.57 -14.57 -6.83
C GLU A 97 -9.98 -13.62 -5.79
N LEU A 98 -9.33 -12.54 -6.23
CA LEU A 98 -8.87 -11.48 -5.34
C LEU A 98 -10.04 -10.75 -4.68
N ALA A 99 -11.04 -10.33 -5.45
CA ALA A 99 -12.22 -9.66 -4.90
C ALA A 99 -12.93 -10.52 -3.84
N ARG A 100 -13.03 -11.83 -4.08
CA ARG A 100 -13.59 -12.77 -3.10
C ARG A 100 -12.77 -12.85 -1.81
N ARG A 101 -11.44 -12.85 -1.91
CA ARG A 101 -10.54 -12.73 -0.74
C ARG A 101 -10.75 -11.43 0.01
N GLY A 102 -10.90 -10.33 -0.71
CA GLY A 102 -11.21 -9.02 -0.17
C GLY A 102 -12.49 -9.04 0.64
N MET A 103 -13.57 -9.51 0.03
CA MET A 103 -14.87 -9.59 0.67
C MET A 103 -14.89 -10.54 1.86
N ALA A 104 -14.24 -11.69 1.77
CA ALA A 104 -14.14 -12.62 2.90
C ALA A 104 -13.47 -11.95 4.11
N ALA A 105 -12.38 -11.22 3.87
CA ALA A 105 -11.65 -10.52 4.92
C ALA A 105 -12.41 -9.32 5.49
N GLU A 106 -13.14 -8.57 4.66
CA GLU A 106 -13.94 -7.43 5.11
C GLU A 106 -15.21 -7.84 5.87
N CYS A 107 -15.91 -8.87 5.40
CA CYS A 107 -17.14 -9.35 6.02
C CYS A 107 -16.91 -10.35 7.16
N ASN A 108 -15.65 -10.72 7.42
CA ASN A 108 -15.28 -11.77 8.38
C ASN A 108 -15.99 -13.11 8.13
N ILE A 109 -16.04 -13.53 6.85
CA ILE A 109 -16.69 -14.77 6.41
C ILE A 109 -15.61 -15.79 6.03
N PRO A 110 -15.71 -17.05 6.47
CA PRO A 110 -14.79 -18.10 6.03
C PRO A 110 -14.75 -18.23 4.50
N MET A 111 -13.54 -18.27 3.93
CA MET A 111 -13.32 -18.36 2.48
C MET A 111 -14.06 -19.52 1.81
N GLN A 112 -14.22 -20.63 2.54
CA GLN A 112 -14.92 -21.83 2.07
C GLN A 112 -16.37 -21.54 1.70
N ASN A 113 -17.03 -20.64 2.42
CA ASN A 113 -18.44 -20.30 2.22
C ASN A 113 -18.66 -19.40 1.00
N LEU A 114 -17.60 -18.75 0.51
CA LEU A 114 -17.65 -17.88 -0.66
C LEU A 114 -17.25 -18.60 -1.95
N LYS A 115 -16.76 -19.84 -1.87
CA LYS A 115 -16.48 -20.65 -3.05
C LYS A 115 -17.81 -21.10 -3.68
N PRO A 116 -17.93 -21.09 -5.02
CA PRO A 116 -19.09 -21.69 -5.68
C PRO A 116 -19.17 -23.16 -5.28
N ALA A 117 -20.38 -23.63 -5.02
CA ALA A 117 -20.63 -25.06 -4.88
C ALA A 117 -20.22 -25.74 -6.19
N ILE A 118 -19.41 -26.78 -6.06
CA ILE A 118 -19.04 -27.68 -7.17
C ILE A 118 -20.20 -28.65 -7.37
#